data_AF-A0AAU9F5D6-F1
#
_entry.id   AF-A0AAU9F5D6-F1
#
_cell.length_a   1.000
_cell.length_b   1.000
_cell.length_c   1.000
_cell.angle_alpha   90.00
_cell.angle_beta   90.00
_cell.angle_gamma   90.00
#
_symmetry.space_group_name_H-M   'P 1'
#
loop_
_entity.id
_entity.type
_entity.pdbx_description
1 polymer ?
#
loop_
_entity_poly.entity_id
_entity_poly.type
_entity_poly.pdbx_seq_one_letter_code
_entity_poly.pdbx_strand_id
1 'polypeptide(L)'
;MAQMIRRTEPCPICQMPVKTDGAKLVTKRDGKLYFFCAPGCRDKFLAGGRAAKPKGRWGRFLDRLARANAKEFGSSGPTCCG
;
A
#
# COMPACT_ATOMS: atom_id res chain seq x y z
N MET A 1 25.10 -7.53 28.01
CA MET A 1 24.34 -6.33 27.59
C MET A 1 23.11 -6.80 26.83
N ALA A 2 21.94 -6.86 27.47
CA ALA A 2 20.71 -7.28 26.80
C ALA A 2 20.37 -6.24 25.73
N GLN A 3 20.44 -6.62 24.46
CA GLN A 3 20.11 -5.74 23.36
C GLN A 3 18.62 -5.39 23.45
N MET A 4 18.30 -4.14 23.79
CA MET A 4 16.94 -3.59 23.72
C MET A 4 16.56 -3.41 22.25
N ILE A 5 16.29 -4.50 21.55
CA ILE A 5 15.79 -4.44 20.18
C ILE A 5 14.33 -3.96 20.28
N ARG A 6 14.11 -2.65 20.06
CA ARG A 6 12.76 -2.09 19.89
C ARG A 6 12.12 -2.82 18.71
N ARG A 7 11.12 -3.66 18.96
CA ARG A 7 10.44 -4.40 17.89
C ARG A 7 9.49 -3.43 17.18
N THR A 8 9.81 -3.13 15.92
CA THR A 8 8.92 -2.41 15.03
C THR A 8 8.43 -3.36 13.95
N GLU A 9 7.11 -3.51 13.87
CA GLU A 9 6.44 -4.35 12.87
C GLU A 9 5.80 -3.46 11.80
N PRO A 10 5.98 -3.75 10.50
CA PRO A 10 5.37 -2.97 9.43
C PRO A 10 3.85 -3.19 9.38
N CYS A 11 3.09 -2.11 9.28
CA CYS A 11 1.65 -2.19 9.09
C CYS A 11 1.31 -2.86 7.74
N PRO A 12 0.41 -3.87 7.69
CA PRO A 12 0.13 -4.63 6.46
C PRO A 12 -0.53 -3.81 5.34
N ILE A 13 -1.04 -2.61 5.62
CA ILE A 13 -1.74 -1.76 4.62
C ILE A 13 -0.82 -0.69 4.02
N CYS A 14 -0.17 0.11 4.85
CA CYS A 14 0.66 1.23 4.39
C CYS A 14 2.16 0.93 4.47
N GLN A 15 2.56 -0.23 5.01
CA GLN A 15 3.95 -0.60 5.26
C GLN A 15 4.73 0.37 6.17
N MET A 16 4.00 1.20 6.93
CA MET A 16 4.59 2.09 7.92
C MET A 16 5.06 1.29 9.14
N PRO A 17 6.30 1.49 9.63
CA PRO A 17 6.78 0.82 10.84
C PRO A 17 5.99 1.26 12.08
N VAL A 18 5.47 0.29 12.82
CA VAL A 18 4.70 0.52 14.07
C VAL A 18 5.47 -0.06 15.24
N LYS A 19 5.64 0.74 16.30
CA LYS A 19 6.22 0.25 17.56
C LYS A 19 5.24 -0.73 18.19
N THR A 20 5.67 -1.97 18.43
CA THR A 20 4.79 -2.99 19.05
C THR A 20 4.58 -2.74 20.54
N ASP A 21 5.53 -2.05 21.19
CA ASP A 21 5.49 -1.74 22.60
C ASP A 21 4.33 -0.78 22.91
N GLY A 22 3.24 -1.32 23.48
CA GLY A 22 2.04 -0.55 23.82
C GLY A 22 1.11 -0.22 22.65
N ALA A 23 1.22 -0.94 21.53
CA ALA A 23 0.33 -0.74 20.39
C ALA A 23 -1.14 -1.01 20.78
N LYS A 24 -2.00 0.01 20.66
CA LYS A 24 -3.45 -0.09 20.97
C LYS A 24 -4.25 -0.69 19.82
N LEU A 25 -3.75 -0.58 18.60
CA LEU A 25 -4.43 -1.01 17.38
C LEU A 25 -3.83 -2.35 16.92
N VAL A 26 -4.39 -3.44 17.45
CA VAL A 26 -3.96 -4.81 17.18
C VAL A 26 -5.15 -5.64 16.71
N THR A 27 -4.92 -6.59 15.80
CA THR A 27 -5.95 -7.55 15.38
C THR A 27 -5.31 -8.92 15.16
N LYS A 28 -6.01 -9.97 15.58
CA LYS A 28 -5.59 -11.36 15.35
C LYS A 28 -6.27 -11.90 14.09
N ARG A 29 -5.49 -12.45 13.16
CA ARG A 29 -5.97 -13.10 11.94
C ARG A 29 -5.06 -14.30 11.63
N ASP A 30 -5.65 -15.47 11.36
CA ASP A 30 -4.92 -16.70 11.03
C ASP A 30 -3.83 -17.06 12.05
N GLY A 31 -4.11 -16.84 13.34
CA GLY A 31 -3.18 -17.09 14.44
C GLY A 31 -2.06 -16.04 14.60
N LYS A 32 -1.97 -15.04 13.72
CA LYS A 32 -0.96 -13.96 13.77
C LYS A 32 -1.56 -12.66 14.29
N LEU A 33 -0.77 -11.92 15.06
CA LEU A 33 -1.11 -10.56 15.50
C LEU A 33 -0.58 -9.54 14.49
N TYR A 34 -1.45 -8.64 14.08
CA TYR A 34 -1.13 -7.54 13.18
C TYR A 34 -1.28 -6.20 13.92
N PHE A 35 -0.30 -5.32 13.70
CA PHE A 35 -0.25 -3.98 14.29
C PHE A 35 -0.58 -2.91 13.23
N PHE A 36 -1.34 -1.89 13.62
CA PHE A 36 -1.77 -0.83 12.69
C PHE A 36 -1.33 0.55 13.16
N CYS A 37 -0.89 1.37 12.20
CA CYS A 37 -0.49 2.75 12.46
C CYS A 37 -1.68 3.68 12.71
N ALA A 38 -2.88 3.30 12.27
CA ALA A 38 -4.11 4.10 12.33
C ALA A 38 -5.35 3.20 12.24
N PRO A 39 -6.52 3.63 12.80
CA PRO A 39 -7.76 2.86 12.74
C PRO A 39 -8.18 2.57 11.30
N GLY A 40 -8.05 3.54 10.39
CA GLY A 40 -8.36 3.33 8.97
C GLY A 40 -7.49 2.27 8.28
N CYS A 41 -6.28 1.97 8.77
CA CYS A 41 -5.49 0.84 8.26
C CYS A 41 -6.02 -0.50 8.79
N ARG A 42 -6.49 -0.54 10.05
CA ARG A 42 -7.14 -1.74 10.59
C ARG A 42 -8.42 -2.04 9.82
N ASP A 43 -9.27 -1.04 9.61
CA ASP A 43 -10.57 -1.25 8.96
C ASP A 43 -10.40 -1.66 7.48
N LYS A 44 -9.42 -1.08 6.77
CA LYS A 44 -9.02 -1.54 5.43
C LYS A 44 -8.52 -2.99 5.42
N PHE A 45 -7.77 -3.41 6.44
CA PHE A 45 -7.29 -4.78 6.57
C PHE A 45 -8.43 -5.76 6.83
N LEU A 46 -9.43 -5.38 7.64
CA LEU A 46 -10.64 -6.15 7.88
C LEU A 46 -11.50 -6.28 6.61
N ALA A 47 -11.55 -5.23 5.79
CA ALA A 47 -12.24 -5.23 4.50
C ALA A 47 -11.51 -6.05 3.39
N GLY A 48 -10.43 -6.76 3.71
CA GLY A 48 -9.65 -7.53 2.73
C GLY A 48 -8.69 -6.69 1.88
N GLY A 49 -8.48 -5.42 2.25
CA GLY A 49 -7.53 -4.54 1.61
C GLY A 49 -6.09 -5.07 1.73
N ARG A 50 -5.36 -4.99 0.62
CA ARG A 50 -3.93 -5.35 0.53
C ARG A 50 -3.07 -4.10 0.52
N ALA A 51 -1.78 -4.28 0.81
CA ALA A 51 -0.81 -3.19 0.90
C ALA A 51 -0.88 -2.28 -0.34
N ALA A 52 -1.24 -1.01 -0.13
CA ALA A 52 -1.26 -0.03 -1.22
C ALA A 52 0.10 0.66 -1.24
N LYS A 53 0.94 0.33 -2.23
CA LYS A 53 2.17 1.11 -2.46
C LYS A 53 1.79 2.49 -3.00
N PRO A 54 2.26 3.60 -2.39
CA PRO A 54 2.00 4.92 -2.92
C PRO A 54 2.65 5.07 -4.32
N LYS A 55 1.93 5.67 -5.27
CA LYS A 55 2.48 5.96 -6.61
C LYS A 55 3.62 6.99 -6.50
N GLY A 56 4.83 6.59 -6.89
CA GLY A 56 6.01 7.45 -6.98
C GLY A 56 5.92 8.48 -8.11
N ARG A 57 6.92 9.38 -8.18
CA ARG A 57 7.00 10.45 -9.20
C ARG A 57 6.91 9.89 -10.64
N TRP A 58 7.62 8.80 -10.92
CA TRP A 58 7.56 8.10 -12.21
C TRP A 58 6.17 7.54 -12.54
N GLY A 59 5.49 6.93 -11.57
CA GLY A 59 4.12 6.45 -11.79
C GLY A 59 3.14 7.58 -12.13
N ARG A 60 3.25 8.71 -11.43
CA ARG A 60 2.45 9.92 -11.73
C ARG A 60 2.75 10.50 -13.11
N PHE A 61 4.01 10.44 -13.54
CA PHE A 61 4.41 10.87 -14.88
C PHE A 61 3.83 9.96 -15.96
N LEU A 62 3.90 8.63 -15.79
CA LEU A 62 3.30 7.68 -16.72
C LEU A 62 1.77 7.84 -16.82
N ASP A 63 1.07 8.06 -15.70
CA ASP A 63 -0.36 8.39 -15.72
C ASP A 63 -0.64 9.66 -16.55
N ARG A 64 0.22 10.68 -16.46
CA ARG A 64 0.10 11.91 -17.25
C ARG A 64 0.32 11.65 -18.73
N LEU A 65 1.37 10.91 -19.08
CA LEU A 65 1.65 10.51 -20.47
C LEU A 65 0.50 9.68 -21.04
N ALA A 66 0.00 8.69 -20.29
CA ALA A 66 -1.12 7.86 -20.72
C ALA A 66 -2.36 8.71 -21.04
N ARG A 67 -2.66 9.73 -20.23
CA ARG A 67 -3.76 10.68 -20.51
C ARG A 67 -3.48 11.56 -21.73
N ALA A 68 -2.24 12.01 -21.94
CA ALA A 68 -1.87 12.80 -23.11
C ALA A 68 -1.99 11.95 -24.38
N ASN A 69 -1.42 10.75 -24.37
CA ASN A 69 -1.50 9.81 -25.48
C ASN A 69 -2.94 9.41 -25.79
N ALA A 70 -3.78 9.16 -24.78
CA ALA A 70 -5.19 8.86 -24.99
C ALA A 70 -5.98 10.03 -25.61
N LYS A 71 -5.58 11.29 -25.34
CA LYS A 71 -6.17 12.47 -25.99
C LYS A 71 -5.73 12.62 -27.45
N GLU A 72 -4.48 12.30 -27.75
CA GLU A 72 -3.92 12.46 -29.11
C GLU A 72 -4.29 11.30 -30.04
N PHE A 73 -4.27 10.06 -29.54
CA PHE A 73 -4.39 8.86 -30.37
C PHE A 73 -5.64 8.01 -30.07
N GLY A 74 -6.44 8.39 -29.06
CA GLY A 74 -7.57 7.57 -28.59
C GLY A 74 -7.12 6.30 -27.86
N SER A 75 -8.08 5.41 -27.55
CA SER A 75 -7.81 4.10 -26.90
C SER A 75 -7.56 2.96 -27.90
N SER A 76 -7.80 3.19 -29.18
CA SER A 76 -7.52 2.24 -30.25
C SER A 76 -6.04 2.37 -30.65
N GLY A 77 -5.24 1.37 -30.27
CA GLY A 77 -3.86 1.24 -30.76
C GLY A 77 -3.81 1.14 -32.29
N PRO A 78 -2.65 1.37 -32.91
CA PRO A 78 -2.51 1.25 -34.36
C PRO A 78 -2.87 -0.17 -34.79
N THR A 79 -3.97 -0.31 -35.53
CA THR A 79 -4.32 -1.56 -36.20
C THR A 79 -3.44 -1.67 -37.44
N CYS A 80 -2.67 -2.76 -37.56
CA CYS A 80 -2.20 -3.17 -38.87
C CYS A 80 -3.43 -3.46 -39.75
N CYS A 81 -3.36 -3.10 -41.03
CA CYS A 81 -4.47 -3.26 -41.98
C CYS A 81 -5.03 -4.69 -41.97
N GLY A 82 -6.35 -4.79 -42.17
CA GLY A 82 -7.18 -6.00 -42.02
C GLY A 82 -6.73 -7.23 -42.80
#